data_AF-A0A832GIE1-F1
#
_entry.id   AF-A0A832GIE1-F1
#
_cell.length_a   1.000
_cell.length_b   1.000
_cell.length_c   1.000
_cell.angle_alpha   90.00
_cell.angle_beta   90.00
_cell.angle_gamma   90.00
#
_symmetry.space_group_name_H-M   'P 1'
#
loop_
_entity.id
_entity.type
_entity.pdbx_description
1 polymer ?
#
loop_
_entity_poly.entity_id
_entity_poly.type
_entity_poly.pdbx_seq_one_letter_code
_entity_poly.pdbx_strand_id
1 'polypeptide(L)'
;DFGLLWKPSQLDIAGADMGGKLAIGLNLQNVGPKMTYRSEADPLPTMLKLGVAVNLVRDEFNDLSLAFDLGKLLVRRDQFGSDPLPRSFVTAWQNPGVETAIGMEYWYEKVIALRAGYFGEPTRIGGRRFWTFGAGIRYDIFTLDFSFINTIEQNHPLANTMRFSLLVNWD
;
A
#
# COMPACT_ATOMS: atom_id res chain seq x y z
N ASP A 1 14.90 5.54 0.45
CA ASP A 1 13.79 5.02 -0.38
C ASP A 1 13.70 5.81 -1.68
N PHE A 2 13.22 5.16 -2.73
CA PHE A 2 12.98 5.77 -4.05
C PHE A 2 11.52 5.57 -4.43
N GLY A 3 10.84 6.64 -4.86
CA GLY A 3 9.45 6.60 -5.27
C GLY A 3 9.23 7.38 -6.55
N LEU A 4 8.41 6.86 -7.44
CA LEU A 4 7.99 7.51 -8.67
C LEU A 4 6.47 7.40 -8.80
N LEU A 5 5.84 8.51 -9.15
CA LEU A 5 4.40 8.59 -9.36
C LEU A 5 4.15 9.26 -10.71
N TRP A 6 3.43 8.57 -11.58
CA TRP A 6 3.03 9.08 -12.88
C TRP A 6 1.51 9.30 -12.91
N LYS A 7 1.11 10.54 -13.18
CA LYS A 7 -0.28 10.99 -13.30
C LYS A 7 -0.43 11.82 -14.58
N PRO A 8 -0.85 11.22 -15.70
CA PRO A 8 -0.97 11.94 -16.95
C PRO A 8 -2.13 12.95 -16.87
N SER A 9 -1.89 14.18 -17.32
CA SER A 9 -2.93 15.22 -17.40
C SER A 9 -3.91 14.99 -18.56
N GLN A 10 -3.44 14.38 -19.64
CA GLN A 10 -4.23 14.03 -20.82
C GLN A 10 -3.89 12.59 -21.20
N LEU A 11 -4.89 11.72 -21.26
CA LEU A 11 -4.73 10.33 -21.66
C LEU A 11 -6.06 9.78 -22.16
N ASP A 12 -6.13 9.44 -23.43
CA ASP A 12 -7.27 8.70 -23.99
C ASP A 12 -6.91 7.20 -24.05
N ILE A 13 -7.75 6.36 -23.43
CA ILE A 13 -7.67 4.92 -23.57
C ILE A 13 -9.00 4.41 -24.08
N ALA A 14 -9.00 3.84 -25.29
CA ALA A 14 -10.18 3.22 -25.91
C ALA A 14 -11.41 4.14 -25.97
N GLY A 15 -11.21 5.45 -26.17
CA GLY A 15 -12.28 6.45 -26.27
C GLY A 15 -12.77 6.98 -24.93
N ALA A 16 -12.07 6.66 -23.83
CA ALA A 16 -12.36 7.19 -22.50
C ALA A 16 -11.22 8.10 -22.02
N ASP A 17 -11.57 9.31 -21.57
CA ASP A 17 -10.62 10.26 -21.01
C ASP A 17 -10.22 9.88 -19.57
N MET A 18 -8.99 9.42 -19.45
CA MET A 18 -8.30 9.01 -18.23
C MET A 18 -7.35 10.10 -17.69
N GLY A 19 -7.29 11.27 -18.34
CA GLY A 19 -6.52 12.42 -17.89
C GLY A 19 -6.89 12.83 -16.46
N GLY A 20 -5.89 12.93 -15.59
CA GLY A 20 -6.07 13.29 -14.17
C GLY A 20 -6.82 12.24 -13.32
N LYS A 21 -7.27 11.13 -13.92
CA LYS A 21 -8.01 10.05 -13.26
C LYS A 21 -7.16 8.80 -13.03
N LEU A 22 -6.14 8.57 -13.87
CA LEU A 22 -5.20 7.47 -13.73
C LEU A 22 -3.95 7.89 -12.93
N ALA A 23 -3.50 7.02 -12.05
CA ALA A 23 -2.21 7.13 -11.38
C ALA A 23 -1.48 5.79 -11.41
N ILE A 24 -0.19 5.81 -11.70
CA ILE A 24 0.69 4.64 -11.61
C ILE A 24 1.86 5.00 -10.69
N GLY A 25 2.08 4.18 -9.67
CA GLY A 25 3.12 4.39 -8.66
C GLY A 25 4.13 3.24 -8.64
N LEU A 26 5.40 3.57 -8.45
CA LEU A 26 6.46 2.61 -8.15
C LEU A 26 7.20 3.08 -6.90
N ASN A 27 7.47 2.18 -5.97
CA ASN A 27 8.21 2.49 -4.76
C ASN A 27 9.19 1.38 -4.40
N LEU A 28 10.44 1.75 -4.14
CA LEU A 28 11.47 0.89 -3.60
C LEU A 28 11.87 1.43 -2.22
N GLN A 29 11.45 0.73 -1.18
CA GLN A 29 11.60 1.16 0.22
C GLN A 29 12.52 0.22 1.02
N ASN A 30 13.05 0.75 2.13
CA ASN A 30 13.93 0.03 3.06
C ASN A 30 15.20 -0.51 2.39
N VAL A 31 15.78 0.26 1.46
CA VAL A 31 17.07 -0.05 0.83
C VAL A 31 18.18 0.42 1.76
N GLY A 32 18.92 -0.51 2.34
CA GLY A 32 20.00 -0.18 3.27
C GLY A 32 20.84 -1.38 3.68
N PRO A 33 21.93 -1.13 4.42
CA PRO A 33 22.77 -2.20 4.94
C PRO A 33 22.00 -3.08 5.93
N LYS A 34 22.55 -4.27 6.18
CA LYS A 34 22.01 -5.19 7.19
C LYS A 34 22.17 -4.59 8.59
N MET A 35 21.20 -4.86 9.45
CA MET A 35 21.26 -4.53 10.87
C MET A 35 21.89 -5.69 11.63
N THR A 36 22.97 -5.43 12.37
CA THR A 36 23.62 -6.45 13.19
C THR A 36 23.01 -6.50 14.58
N TYR A 37 22.48 -7.66 14.93
CA TYR A 37 22.04 -7.98 16.29
C TYR A 37 23.03 -8.95 16.91
N ARG A 38 23.83 -8.44 17.84
CA ARG A 38 24.91 -9.19 18.50
C ARG A 38 25.94 -9.71 17.49
N SER A 39 25.81 -10.96 17.06
CA SER A 39 26.72 -11.65 16.14
C SER A 39 26.08 -12.02 14.80
N GLU A 40 24.80 -11.69 14.58
CA GLU A 40 24.07 -12.03 13.35
C GLU A 40 23.60 -10.76 12.64
N ALA A 41 23.73 -10.73 11.31
CA ALA A 41 23.34 -9.58 10.48
C ALA A 41 22.06 -9.88 9.70
N ASP A 42 20.99 -9.14 10.01
CA ASP A 42 19.68 -9.29 9.39
C ASP A 42 19.44 -8.20 8.31
N PRO A 43 18.97 -8.57 7.12
CA PRO A 43 18.61 -7.58 6.10
C PRO A 43 17.35 -6.81 6.50
N LEU A 44 17.33 -5.52 6.18
CA LEU A 44 16.11 -4.72 6.23
C LEU A 44 15.05 -5.32 5.26
N PRO A 45 13.75 -5.16 5.55
CA PRO A 45 12.68 -5.65 4.68
C PRO A 45 12.57 -4.77 3.44
N THR A 46 13.52 -4.89 2.52
CA THR A 46 13.55 -4.16 1.25
C THR A 46 12.38 -4.59 0.39
N MET A 47 11.54 -3.64 -0.01
CA MET A 47 10.28 -3.94 -0.68
C MET A 47 10.13 -3.10 -1.93
N LEU A 48 9.74 -3.76 -3.02
CA LEU A 48 9.31 -3.12 -4.25
C LEU A 48 7.79 -3.15 -4.30
N LYS A 49 7.17 -1.99 -4.51
CA LYS A 49 5.73 -1.85 -4.71
C LYS A 49 5.44 -1.23 -6.06
N LEU A 50 4.42 -1.77 -6.72
CA LEU A 50 3.85 -1.22 -7.94
C LEU A 50 2.35 -1.04 -7.70
N GLY A 51 1.85 0.17 -7.92
CA GLY A 51 0.47 0.54 -7.68
C GLY A 51 -0.19 1.17 -8.90
N VAL A 52 -1.48 0.94 -9.05
CA VAL A 52 -2.34 1.63 -10.02
C VAL A 52 -3.59 2.11 -9.30
N ALA A 53 -3.99 3.35 -9.55
CA ALA A 53 -5.24 3.90 -9.05
C ALA A 53 -6.02 4.60 -10.16
N VAL A 54 -7.34 4.49 -10.10
CA VAL A 54 -8.26 5.11 -11.04
C VAL A 54 -9.38 5.82 -10.28
N ASN A 55 -9.68 7.06 -10.68
CA ASN A 55 -10.85 7.80 -10.22
C ASN A 55 -12.02 7.44 -11.15
N LEU A 56 -12.95 6.62 -10.65
CA LEU A 56 -14.12 6.15 -11.39
C LEU A 56 -15.20 7.23 -11.49
N VAL A 57 -15.44 7.94 -10.38
CA VAL A 57 -16.41 9.05 -10.30
C VAL A 57 -15.65 10.27 -9.79
N ARG A 58 -15.86 11.41 -10.43
CA ARG A 58 -15.40 12.70 -9.95
C ARG A 58 -16.37 13.76 -10.44
N ASP A 59 -17.25 14.18 -9.55
CA ASP A 59 -18.18 15.29 -9.74
C ASP A 59 -18.03 16.32 -8.61
N GLU A 60 -18.96 17.27 -8.51
CA GLU A 60 -18.92 18.35 -7.51
C GLU A 60 -19.05 17.84 -6.07
N PHE A 61 -19.75 16.72 -5.86
CA PHE A 61 -20.10 16.18 -4.55
C PHE A 61 -19.47 14.80 -4.28
N ASN A 62 -19.15 14.02 -5.31
CA ASN A 62 -18.74 12.63 -5.19
C ASN A 62 -17.37 12.41 -5.85
N ASP A 63 -16.44 11.81 -5.12
CA ASP A 63 -15.19 11.28 -5.67
C ASP A 63 -15.07 9.80 -5.28
N LEU A 64 -15.06 8.90 -6.26
CA LEU A 64 -14.88 7.47 -6.06
C LEU A 64 -13.60 7.01 -6.75
N SER A 65 -12.70 6.44 -5.97
CA SER A 65 -11.41 5.95 -6.42
C SER A 65 -11.25 4.46 -6.12
N LEU A 66 -10.65 3.72 -7.05
CA LEU A 66 -10.17 2.36 -6.85
C LEU A 66 -8.65 2.33 -6.98
N ALA A 67 -8.00 1.53 -6.15
CA ALA A 67 -6.57 1.31 -6.17
C ALA A 67 -6.24 -0.18 -6.08
N PHE A 68 -5.15 -0.56 -6.73
CA PHE A 68 -4.59 -1.90 -6.69
C PHE A 68 -3.06 -1.81 -6.56
N ASP A 69 -2.50 -2.56 -5.62
CA ASP A 69 -1.07 -2.61 -5.37
C ASP A 69 -0.55 -4.05 -5.39
N LEU A 70 0.66 -4.20 -5.94
CA LEU A 70 1.49 -5.39 -5.87
C LEU A 70 2.75 -5.08 -5.06
N GLY A 71 3.06 -5.93 -4.09
CA GLY A 71 4.26 -5.84 -3.25
C GLY A 71 5.16 -7.06 -3.40
N LYS A 72 6.46 -6.83 -3.61
CA LYS A 72 7.48 -7.88 -3.65
C LYS A 72 8.54 -7.60 -2.60
N LEU A 73 8.70 -8.54 -1.67
CA LEU A 73 9.84 -8.55 -0.75
C LEU A 73 11.12 -8.92 -1.52
N LEU A 74 12.06 -7.97 -1.56
CA LEU A 74 13.36 -8.11 -2.23
C LEU A 74 14.44 -8.58 -1.25
N VAL A 75 14.10 -9.59 -0.44
CA VAL A 75 15.01 -10.22 0.52
C VAL A 75 15.08 -11.72 0.20
N ARG A 76 16.30 -12.21 0.01
CA ARG A 76 16.59 -13.65 -0.04
C ARG A 76 17.47 -14.07 1.12
N ARG A 77 17.04 -15.14 1.80
CA ARG A 77 17.78 -15.80 2.87
C ARG A 77 18.07 -17.25 2.47
N ASP A 78 19.22 -17.76 2.87
CA ASP A 78 19.62 -19.16 2.77
C ASP A 78 20.16 -19.66 4.13
N GLN A 79 20.72 -20.87 4.18
CA GLN A 79 21.25 -21.46 5.41
C GLN A 79 22.51 -20.73 5.94
N PHE A 80 23.18 -19.92 5.13
CA PHE A 80 24.44 -19.25 5.45
C PHE A 80 24.28 -17.74 5.64
N GLY A 81 23.10 -17.18 5.34
CA GLY A 81 22.77 -15.80 5.62
C GLY A 81 21.76 -15.23 4.63
N SER A 82 22.02 -14.01 4.16
CA SER A 82 21.14 -13.29 3.25
C SER A 82 21.95 -12.65 2.13
N ASP A 83 21.35 -12.54 0.95
CA ASP A 83 22.00 -11.88 -0.17
C ASP A 83 22.18 -10.38 0.13
N PRO A 84 23.38 -9.81 -0.10
CA PRO A 84 23.59 -8.38 0.05
C PRO A 84 22.88 -7.60 -1.07
N LEU A 85 22.67 -6.31 -0.85
CA LEU A 85 22.27 -5.39 -1.92
C LEU A 85 23.48 -5.05 -2.80
N PRO A 86 23.32 -4.95 -4.13
CA PRO A 86 22.08 -5.02 -4.89
C PRO A 86 21.70 -6.44 -5.38
N ARG A 87 22.48 -7.48 -5.05
CA ARG A 87 22.24 -8.86 -5.54
C ARG A 87 20.82 -9.35 -5.23
N SER A 88 20.31 -9.01 -4.04
CA SER A 88 18.96 -9.35 -3.59
C SER A 88 17.85 -8.81 -4.51
N PHE A 89 18.08 -7.70 -5.25
CA PHE A 89 17.09 -7.19 -6.21
C PHE A 89 16.76 -8.15 -7.34
N VAL A 90 17.68 -9.05 -7.68
CA VAL A 90 17.49 -10.06 -8.72
C VAL A 90 17.20 -11.41 -8.09
N THR A 91 17.93 -11.80 -7.06
CA THR A 91 17.80 -13.15 -6.49
C THR A 91 16.53 -13.35 -5.69
N ALA A 92 15.94 -12.31 -5.10
CA ALA A 92 14.70 -12.41 -4.34
C ALA A 92 13.47 -12.79 -5.19
N TRP A 93 13.56 -12.67 -6.51
CA TRP A 93 12.52 -13.15 -7.43
C TRP A 93 12.43 -14.67 -7.51
N GLN A 94 13.46 -15.39 -7.03
CA GLN A 94 13.41 -16.84 -6.88
C GLN A 94 12.53 -17.26 -5.69
N ASN A 95 12.32 -16.37 -4.71
CA ASN A 95 11.37 -16.64 -3.64
C ASN A 95 9.95 -16.50 -4.19
N PRO A 96 9.05 -17.47 -3.96
CA PRO A 96 7.65 -17.32 -4.34
C PRO A 96 7.00 -16.24 -3.47
N GLY A 97 5.97 -15.57 -3.97
CA GLY A 97 5.13 -14.67 -3.18
C GLY A 97 5.17 -13.22 -3.66
N VAL A 98 3.98 -12.66 -3.79
CA VAL A 98 3.68 -11.27 -4.10
C VAL A 98 2.49 -10.90 -3.22
N GLU A 99 2.62 -9.84 -2.45
CA GLU A 99 1.52 -9.24 -1.69
C GLU A 99 0.59 -8.51 -2.67
N THR A 100 -0.71 -8.61 -2.46
CA THR A 100 -1.70 -7.88 -3.25
C THR A 100 -2.57 -7.05 -2.31
N ALA A 101 -2.90 -5.84 -2.73
CA ALA A 101 -3.87 -5.01 -2.04
C ALA A 101 -4.84 -4.41 -3.06
N ILE A 102 -6.11 -4.35 -2.68
CA ILE A 102 -7.14 -3.61 -3.41
C ILE A 102 -7.82 -2.66 -2.42
N GLY A 103 -8.07 -1.43 -2.86
CA GLY A 103 -8.66 -0.38 -2.04
C GLY A 103 -9.72 0.38 -2.82
N MET A 104 -10.72 0.84 -2.11
CA MET A 104 -11.75 1.74 -2.58
C MET A 104 -11.85 2.92 -1.61
N GLU A 105 -11.87 4.12 -2.16
CA GLU A 105 -12.07 5.37 -1.41
C GLU A 105 -13.22 6.14 -2.03
N TYR A 106 -14.17 6.57 -1.19
CA TYR A 106 -15.28 7.42 -1.58
C TYR A 106 -15.29 8.68 -0.71
N TRP A 107 -15.35 9.85 -1.35
CA TRP A 107 -15.55 11.12 -0.69
C TRP A 107 -16.92 11.71 -1.05
N TYR A 108 -17.61 12.22 -0.04
CA TYR A 108 -18.81 13.04 -0.18
C TYR A 108 -18.51 14.48 0.27
N GLU A 109 -18.74 15.43 -0.64
CA GLU A 109 -18.44 16.86 -0.54
C GLU A 109 -17.02 17.21 -0.10
N LYS A 110 -16.06 16.28 -0.27
CA LYS A 110 -14.69 16.37 0.29
C LYS A 110 -14.66 16.54 1.82
N VAL A 111 -15.78 16.26 2.49
CA VAL A 111 -15.96 16.34 3.95
C VAL A 111 -15.93 14.93 4.53
N ILE A 112 -16.73 14.01 3.99
CA ILE A 112 -16.87 12.65 4.53
C ILE A 112 -16.13 11.68 3.62
N ALA A 113 -15.21 10.88 4.18
CA ALA A 113 -14.56 9.80 3.49
C ALA A 113 -15.07 8.45 3.99
N LEU A 114 -15.28 7.51 3.08
CA LEU A 114 -15.47 6.09 3.37
C LEU A 114 -14.41 5.30 2.60
N ARG A 115 -13.82 4.32 3.29
CA ARG A 115 -12.73 3.51 2.74
C ARG A 115 -12.99 2.04 3.03
N ALA A 116 -12.73 1.21 2.03
CA ALA A 116 -12.74 -0.23 2.17
C ALA A 116 -11.53 -0.80 1.43
N GLY A 117 -10.93 -1.85 1.97
CA GLY A 117 -9.80 -2.49 1.32
C GLY A 117 -9.69 -3.96 1.69
N TYR A 118 -8.96 -4.67 0.86
CA TYR A 118 -8.59 -6.06 1.09
C TYR A 118 -7.11 -6.24 0.82
N PHE A 119 -6.41 -6.83 1.78
CA PHE A 119 -5.01 -7.20 1.65
C PHE A 119 -4.88 -8.71 1.65
N GLY A 120 -4.09 -9.22 0.71
CA GLY A 120 -3.84 -10.64 0.54
C GLY A 120 -2.35 -10.94 0.37
N GLU A 121 -1.88 -11.87 1.17
CA GLU A 121 -0.54 -12.43 1.06
C GLU A 121 -0.61 -13.94 0.83
N PRO A 122 0.17 -14.51 -0.10
CA PRO A 122 0.27 -15.95 -0.30
C PRO A 122 0.73 -16.68 0.98
N THR A 123 0.14 -17.85 1.26
CA THR A 123 0.44 -18.68 2.43
C THR A 123 1.92 -19.06 2.54
N ARG A 124 2.64 -19.10 1.42
CA ARG A 124 4.09 -19.41 1.38
C ARG A 124 4.98 -18.32 1.99
N ILE A 125 4.50 -17.08 2.12
CA ILE A 125 5.30 -15.94 2.63
C ILE A 125 4.71 -15.28 3.89
N GLY A 126 3.62 -15.83 4.43
CA GLY A 126 3.02 -15.33 5.68
C GLY A 126 1.52 -15.59 5.74
N GLY A 127 0.82 -15.63 4.60
CA GLY A 127 -0.60 -15.99 4.53
C GLY A 127 -1.56 -14.94 5.07
N ARG A 128 -1.09 -13.73 5.37
CA ARG A 128 -1.92 -12.67 5.95
C ARG A 128 -3.03 -12.25 5.00
N ARG A 129 -4.28 -12.27 5.49
CA ARG A 129 -5.47 -11.82 4.75
C ARG A 129 -6.41 -11.07 5.67
N PHE A 130 -6.77 -9.85 5.28
CA PHE A 130 -7.65 -9.02 6.09
C PHE A 130 -8.41 -8.00 5.26
N TRP A 131 -9.59 -7.67 5.74
CA TRP A 131 -10.38 -6.54 5.30
C TRP A 131 -10.02 -5.32 6.14
N THR A 132 -10.03 -4.16 5.49
CA THR A 132 -9.89 -2.87 6.15
C THR A 132 -11.12 -2.04 5.84
N PHE A 133 -11.64 -1.38 6.87
CA PHE A 133 -12.70 -0.40 6.74
C PHE A 133 -12.22 0.90 7.37
N GLY A 134 -12.62 2.02 6.82
CA GLY A 134 -12.27 3.32 7.36
C GLY A 134 -13.33 4.36 7.06
N ALA A 135 -13.40 5.35 7.93
CA ALA A 135 -14.21 6.53 7.75
C ALA A 135 -13.37 7.75 8.12
N GLY A 136 -13.55 8.85 7.43
CA GLY A 136 -12.86 10.10 7.71
C GLY A 136 -13.81 11.27 7.67
N ILE A 137 -13.51 12.30 8.47
CA ILE A 137 -14.21 13.58 8.44
C ILE A 137 -13.15 14.68 8.32
N ARG A 138 -13.33 15.54 7.32
CA ARG A 138 -12.55 16.75 7.12
C ARG A 138 -13.40 17.95 7.49
N TYR A 139 -12.90 18.77 8.38
CA TYR A 139 -13.52 20.03 8.77
C TYR A 139 -12.43 21.11 8.89
N ASP A 140 -12.51 22.11 8.01
CA ASP A 140 -11.55 23.20 7.95
C ASP A 140 -10.09 22.67 7.86
N ILE A 141 -9.22 23.01 8.81
CA ILE A 141 -7.83 22.56 8.88
C ILE A 141 -7.65 21.14 9.44
N PHE A 142 -8.70 20.53 9.98
CA PHE A 142 -8.62 19.24 10.66
C PHE A 142 -9.16 18.11 9.78
N THR A 143 -8.42 17.02 9.69
CA THR A 143 -8.92 15.74 9.15
C THR A 143 -8.76 14.66 10.20
N LEU A 144 -9.87 14.03 10.58
CA LEU A 144 -9.92 12.91 11.49
C LEU A 144 -10.20 11.64 10.70
N ASP A 145 -9.34 10.64 10.83
CA ASP A 145 -9.53 9.33 10.20
C ASP A 145 -9.66 8.23 11.25
N PHE A 146 -10.66 7.38 11.05
CA PHE A 146 -10.89 6.15 11.78
C PHE A 146 -10.66 4.97 10.84
N SER A 147 -9.95 3.94 11.31
CA SER A 147 -9.78 2.68 10.57
C SER A 147 -9.94 1.47 11.47
N PHE A 148 -10.63 0.46 10.96
CA PHE A 148 -10.85 -0.84 11.57
C PHE A 148 -10.30 -1.95 10.67
N ILE A 149 -9.57 -2.88 11.25
CA ILE A 149 -9.03 -4.04 10.53
C ILE A 149 -9.71 -5.30 11.02
N ASN A 150 -10.32 -6.03 10.08
CA ASN A 150 -10.92 -7.32 10.32
C ASN A 150 -10.07 -8.42 9.66
N THR A 151 -9.49 -9.31 10.46
CA THR A 151 -8.65 -10.40 9.97
C THR A 151 -9.48 -11.66 9.75
N ILE A 152 -9.30 -12.33 8.62
CA ILE A 152 -10.07 -13.54 8.28
C ILE A 152 -9.55 -14.76 9.07
N GLU A 153 -8.30 -14.74 9.53
CA GLU A 153 -7.72 -15.79 10.37
C GLU A 153 -7.99 -15.54 11.86
N GLN A 154 -8.32 -16.62 12.60
CA GLN A 154 -8.79 -16.57 13.99
C GLN A 154 -7.72 -16.17 15.03
N ASN A 155 -6.43 -16.07 14.68
CA ASN A 155 -5.31 -15.81 15.61
C ASN A 155 -4.31 -14.76 15.08
N HIS A 156 -4.78 -13.60 14.62
CA HIS A 156 -3.90 -12.52 14.18
C HIS A 156 -3.77 -11.43 15.28
N PRO A 157 -2.57 -11.02 15.71
CA PRO A 157 -2.36 -10.10 16.84
C PRO A 157 -2.86 -8.66 16.60
N LEU A 158 -3.28 -8.34 15.38
CA LEU A 158 -3.88 -7.05 14.98
C LEU A 158 -5.39 -7.17 14.70
N ALA A 159 -6.01 -8.33 14.98
CA ALA A 159 -7.45 -8.49 14.86
C ALA A 159 -8.17 -7.49 15.77
N ASN A 160 -9.24 -6.87 15.26
CA ASN A 160 -10.08 -5.93 16.00
C ASN A 160 -9.34 -4.68 16.53
N THR A 161 -8.26 -4.28 15.85
CA THR A 161 -7.56 -3.04 16.19
C THR A 161 -8.25 -1.85 15.54
N MET A 162 -8.57 -0.84 16.35
CA MET A 162 -9.00 0.48 15.88
C MET A 162 -7.79 1.40 15.79
N ARG A 163 -7.72 2.19 14.72
CA ARG A 163 -6.68 3.21 14.51
C ARG A 163 -7.34 4.56 14.33
N PHE A 164 -6.74 5.56 14.96
CA PHE A 164 -7.16 6.95 14.90
C PHE A 164 -6.00 7.78 14.38
N SER A 165 -6.28 8.68 13.45
CA SER A 165 -5.31 9.63 12.92
C SER A 165 -5.92 11.02 12.91
N LEU A 166 -5.10 12.01 13.24
CA LEU A 166 -5.44 13.42 13.11
C LEU A 166 -4.41 14.06 12.19
N LEU A 167 -4.88 14.72 11.15
CA LEU A 167 -4.08 15.55 10.28
C LEU A 167 -4.51 17.01 10.46
N VAL A 168 -3.52 17.88 10.61
CA VAL A 168 -3.70 19.33 10.69
C VAL A 168 -3.03 19.93 9.47
N ASN A 169 -3.82 20.51 8.57
CA ASN A 169 -3.31 21.22 7.40
C ASN A 169 -3.18 22.70 7.73
N TRP A 170 -1.94 23.17 7.83
CA TRP A 170 -1.62 24.57 8.03
C TRP A 170 -1.38 25.17 6.65
N ASP A 171 -2.48 25.48 5.95
CA ASP A 171 -2.42 26.37 4.79
C ASP A 171 -2.26 27.83 5.26
#